data_AF-A0A381YAD5-F1
#
_entry.id   AF-A0A381YAD5-F1
#
_cell.length_a   1.000
_cell.length_b   1.000
_cell.length_c   1.000
_cell.angle_alpha   90.00
_cell.angle_beta   90.00
_cell.angle_gamma   90.00
#
_symmetry.space_group_name_H-M   'P 1'
#
loop_
_entity.id
_entity.type
_entity.pdbx_description
1 polymer ?
#
loop_
_entity_poly.entity_id
_entity_poly.type
_entity_poly.pdbx_seq_one_letter_code
_entity_poly.pdbx_strand_id
1 'polypeptide(L)' 'MLNGLLEDEFKLKMQAATGQLAKPSEFKKVRKDIARIKTIIKEKQTDE' A
#
# COMPACT_ATOMS: atom_id res chain seq x y z
N MET A 1 -0.86 4.59 10.40
CA MET A 1 -1.77 4.60 9.23
C MET A 1 -1.05 4.34 7.91
N LEU A 2 -0.04 5.13 7.51
CA LEU A 2 0.70 4.88 6.25
C LEU A 2 1.81 3.83 6.39
N ASN A 3 2.56 3.85 7.50
CA ASN A 3 3.70 2.94 7.71
C ASN A 3 3.29 1.45 7.73
N GLY A 4 2.12 1.14 8.29
CA GLY A 4 1.62 -0.25 8.30
C GLY A 4 1.31 -0.79 6.89
N LEU A 5 0.74 0.04 6.01
CA LEU A 5 0.50 -0.36 4.62
C LEU A 5 1.79 -0.54 3.83
N LEU A 6 2.84 0.22 4.16
CA LEU A 6 4.16 0.06 3.54
C LEU A 6 4.85 -1.24 3.99
N GLU A 7 4.72 -1.61 5.27
CA GLU A 7 5.18 -2.92 5.76
C GLU A 7 4.44 -4.07 5.09
N ASP A 8 3.12 -3.95 4.91
CA ASP A 8 2.32 -4.95 4.21
C ASP A 8 2.69 -5.04 2.73
N GLU A 9 2.97 -3.91 2.07
CA GLU A 9 3.50 -3.89 0.71
C GLU A 9 4.86 -4.57 0.63
N PHE A 10 5.74 -4.35 1.61
CA PHE A 10 7.06 -5.00 1.68
C PHE A 10 6.94 -6.52 1.87
N LYS A 11 6.07 -6.98 2.77
CA LYS A 11 5.79 -8.41 2.97
C LYS A 11 5.23 -9.06 1.70
N LEU A 12 4.29 -8.39 1.03
CA LEU A 12 3.72 -8.90 -0.23
C LEU A 12 4.76 -8.92 -1.36
N LYS A 13 5.67 -7.94 -1.44
CA LYS A 13 6.80 -7.95 -2.40
C LYS A 13 7.75 -9.11 -2.13
N MET A 14 8.08 -9.37 -0.87
CA MET A 14 8.91 -10.52 -0.49
C MET A 14 8.23 -11.85 -0.87
N GLN A 15 6.92 -11.99 -0.64
CA GLN A 15 6.15 -13.17 -1.06
C GLN A 15 6.06 -13.33 -2.58
N ALA A 16 6.02 -12.21 -3.32
CA ALA A 16 6.06 -12.24 -4.77
C ALA A 16 7.43 -12.71 -5.29
N ALA A 17 8.52 -12.26 -4.65
CA ALA A 17 9.88 -12.64 -5.02
C ALA A 17 10.18 -14.13 -4.80
N THR A 18 9.54 -14.76 -3.81
CA THR A 18 9.68 -16.21 -3.56
C THR A 18 8.79 -17.06 -4.48
N GLY A 19 7.99 -16.45 -5.36
CA GLY A 19 7.10 -17.16 -6.30
C GLY A 19 5.84 -17.76 -5.66
N GLN A 20 5.65 -17.62 -4.35
CA GLN A 20 4.48 -18.13 -3.60
C GLN A 20 3.54 -16.99 -3.21
N LEU A 21 3.17 -16.15 -4.19
CA LEU A 21 2.23 -15.08 -3.92
C LEU A 21 0.82 -15.65 -3.74
N ALA A 22 0.46 -15.95 -2.50
CA ALA A 22 -0.82 -16.58 -2.17
C ALA A 22 -2.04 -15.73 -2.57
N LYS A 23 -1.92 -14.40 -2.63
CA LYS A 23 -3.04 -13.48 -2.91
C LYS A 23 -2.61 -12.26 -3.75
N PRO A 24 -2.57 -12.38 -5.09
CA PRO A 24 -2.25 -11.27 -5.97
C PRO A 24 -3.24 -10.10 -5.90
N SER A 25 -4.50 -10.38 -5.51
CA SER A 25 -5.55 -9.37 -5.31
C SER A 25 -5.22 -8.38 -4.18
N GLU A 26 -4.61 -8.86 -3.09
CA GLU A 26 -4.23 -8.03 -1.94
C GLU A 26 -3.16 -7.00 -2.33
N PHE A 27 -2.27 -7.34 -3.26
CA PHE A 27 -1.29 -6.39 -3.80
C PHE A 27 -1.95 -5.17 -4.46
N LYS A 28 -3.05 -5.39 -5.20
CA LYS A 28 -3.81 -4.31 -5.82
C LYS A 28 -4.56 -3.48 -4.78
N LYS A 29 -5.03 -4.10 -3.70
CA LYS A 29 -5.74 -3.44 -2.60
C LYS A 29 -4.81 -2.52 -1.80
N VAL A 30 -3.68 -3.04 -1.32
CA VAL A 30 -2.68 -2.29 -0.55
C VAL A 30 -2.17 -1.07 -1.34
N ARG A 31 -1.88 -1.22 -2.64
CA ARG A 31 -1.49 -0.07 -3.48
C ARG A 31 -2.56 1.02 -3.58
N LYS A 32 -3.84 0.64 -3.69
CA LYS A 32 -4.96 1.59 -3.73
C LYS A 32 -5.13 2.30 -2.40
N ASP A 33 -4.97 1.60 -1.29
CA ASP A 33 -5.09 2.18 0.05
C ASP A 33 -3.96 3.20 0.31
N ILE A 34 -2.73 2.88 -0.09
CA ILE A 34 -1.61 3.84 -0.06
C ILE A 34 -1.91 5.08 -0.91
N ALA A 35 -2.46 4.91 -2.11
CA ALA A 35 -2.83 6.03 -2.97
C ALA A 35 -3.89 6.93 -2.33
N ARG A 36 -4.94 6.36 -1.73
CA ARG A 36 -5.99 7.13 -1.03
C ARG A 36 -5.43 7.95 0.12
N ILE A 37 -4.57 7.36 0.95
CA ILE A 37 -3.95 8.07 2.08
C ILE A 37 -3.08 9.21 1.57
N LYS A 38 -2.29 8.99 0.52
CA LYS A 38 -1.48 10.05 -0.10
C LYS A 38 -2.34 11.18 -0.64
N THR A 39 -3.48 10.88 -1.25
CA THR A 39 -4.44 11.91 -1.71
C THR A 39 -4.96 12.73 -0.54
N ILE A 40 -5.44 12.10 0.53
CA ILE A 40 -5.96 12.81 1.71
C ILE A 40 -4.87 13.69 2.36
N ILE A 41 -3.63 13.20 2.46
CA ILE A 41 -2.51 14.00 2.98
C ILE A 41 -2.30 15.23 2.09
N LYS A 42 -2.34 15.07 0.78
CA LYS A 42 -2.16 16.16 -0.17
C LYS A 42 -3.31 17.17 -0.12
N GLU A 43 -4.55 16.70 -0.02
CA GLU A 43 -5.73 17.56 0.15
C GLU A 43 -5.59 18.40 1.43
N LYS A 44 -5.27 17.75 2.56
CA LYS A 44 -5.02 18.45 3.83
C LYS A 44 -3.88 19.46 3.78
N GLN A 45 -2.82 19.18 3.03
CA GLN A 45 -1.71 20.12 2.82
C GLN A 45 -2.06 21.28 1.87
N THR A 46 -3.08 21.12 1.02
CA THR A 46 -3.50 22.15 0.06
C THR A 46 -4.56 23.08 0.65
N ASP A 47 -5.31 22.59 1.65
CA ASP A 47 -6.31 23.36 2.39
C ASP A 47 -5.72 24.26 3.51
N GLU A 48 -4.41 24.19 3.76
CA GLU A 48 -3.62 25.11 4.63
C GLU A 48 -2.89 26.18 3.81
#